data_AF-A0A850NVX1-F1
#
_entry.id   AF-A0A850NVX1-F1
#
_cell.length_a   1.000
_cell.length_b   1.000
_cell.length_c   1.000
_cell.angle_alpha   90.00
_cell.angle_beta   90.00
_cell.angle_gamma   90.00
#
_symmetry.space_group_name_H-M   'P 1'
#
loop_
_entity.id
_entity.type
_entity.pdbx_description
1 polymer ?
#
loop_
_entity_poly.entity_id
_entity_poly.type
_entity_poly.pdbx_seq_one_letter_code
_entity_poly.pdbx_strand_id
1 'polypeptide(L)'
;LIRPSDAGAESLPRFDLATHLAALAADPPHWPPRTDTTALLALDVDLPARVSGLPPRRLRLEFLDYPGEWLLDLPLLGVEFGVWSAGVLARLRDPALAGLATPFLAFCDAMDAKAAADETLARAGHELYVTLLKAMRDRLGLSLLQPGRFLMPPPGALPPWMVFFPMVGRGGLARLLGERFDAYRGAIAADLTRPLFASIDRLVVLADLLTPLHLGAASFADAQGALAAAT
;
A
#
# COMPACT_ATOMS: atom_id res chain seq x y z
N LEU A 1 18.75 15.52 25.17
CA LEU A 1 17.31 15.81 25.39
C LEU A 1 16.60 15.60 24.07
N ILE A 2 15.40 15.00 24.05
CA ILE A 2 14.64 14.74 22.82
C ILE A 2 13.37 15.59 22.86
N ARG A 3 13.08 16.33 21.80
CA ARG A 3 11.87 17.16 21.69
C ARG A 3 11.26 17.04 20.29
N PRO A 4 9.93 17.07 20.13
CA PRO A 4 9.32 17.31 18.82
C PRO A 4 9.85 18.62 18.23
N SER A 5 10.22 18.60 16.95
CA SER A 5 10.67 19.79 16.22
C SER A 5 9.51 20.47 15.50
N ASP A 6 9.64 21.77 15.23
CA ASP A 6 8.68 22.47 14.38
C ASP A 6 8.84 21.98 12.94
N ALA A 7 7.74 21.44 12.36
CA ALA A 7 7.67 21.21 10.92
C ALA A 7 7.86 22.57 10.24
N GLY A 8 8.86 22.66 9.37
CA GLY A 8 9.13 23.85 8.57
C GLY A 8 8.00 24.10 7.56
N ALA A 9 8.35 24.70 6.43
CA ALA A 9 7.37 25.07 5.38
C ALA A 9 6.91 23.90 4.50
N GLU A 10 7.06 22.65 4.94
CA GLU A 10 6.69 21.48 4.14
C GLU A 10 5.18 21.23 4.14
N SER A 11 4.66 20.74 3.02
CA SER A 11 3.22 20.53 2.81
C SER A 11 2.70 19.19 3.34
N LEU A 12 3.53 18.38 4.00
CA LEU A 12 3.12 17.06 4.49
C LEU A 12 2.33 17.16 5.80
N PRO A 13 1.30 16.32 5.98
CA PRO A 13 0.63 16.19 7.27
C PRO A 13 1.63 15.85 8.38
N ARG A 14 1.42 16.43 9.57
CA ARG A 14 2.21 16.08 10.76
C ARG A 14 1.71 14.76 11.33
N PHE A 15 2.62 13.94 11.85
CA PHE A 15 2.27 12.79 12.66
C PHE A 15 1.59 13.25 13.96
N ASP A 16 0.35 12.79 14.20
CA ASP A 16 -0.45 13.22 15.35
C ASP A 16 -0.06 12.46 16.62
N LEU A 17 1.14 12.75 17.12
CA LEU A 17 1.71 12.14 18.32
C LEU A 17 0.80 12.33 19.53
N ALA A 18 0.14 13.47 19.65
CA ALA A 18 -0.71 13.79 20.80
C ALA A 18 -1.93 12.87 20.85
N THR A 19 -2.65 12.72 19.72
CA THR A 19 -3.80 11.82 19.63
C THR A 19 -3.39 10.37 19.82
N HIS A 20 -2.25 9.94 19.27
CA HIS A 20 -1.74 8.57 19.45
C HIS A 20 -1.40 8.27 20.92
N LEU A 21 -0.76 9.21 21.62
CA LEU A 21 -0.49 9.05 23.06
C LEU A 21 -1.78 9.06 23.89
N ALA A 22 -2.76 9.88 23.53
CA ALA A 22 -4.05 9.92 24.21
C ALA A 22 -4.83 8.60 24.08
N ALA A 23 -4.79 7.96 22.91
CA ALA A 23 -5.39 6.64 22.69
C ALA A 23 -4.79 5.56 23.61
N LEU A 24 -3.45 5.56 23.73
CA LEU A 24 -2.72 4.62 24.58
C LEU A 24 -2.92 4.88 26.09
N ALA A 25 -3.20 6.13 26.46
CA ALA A 25 -3.45 6.55 27.84
C ALA A 25 -4.95 6.59 28.21
N ALA A 26 -5.84 6.22 27.29
CA ALA A 26 -7.29 6.21 27.52
C ALA A 26 -7.70 5.16 28.57
N ASP A 27 -8.95 5.25 29.03
CA ASP A 27 -9.58 4.25 29.90
C ASP A 27 -10.90 3.76 29.27
N PRO A 28 -10.94 2.53 28.71
CA PRO A 28 -9.81 1.61 28.58
C PRO A 28 -8.79 2.05 27.51
N PRO A 29 -7.51 1.68 27.65
CA PRO A 29 -6.50 2.01 26.65
C PRO A 29 -6.73 1.22 25.36
N HIS A 30 -6.43 1.83 24.21
CA HIS A 30 -6.54 1.17 22.92
C HIS A 30 -5.42 1.58 21.96
N TRP A 31 -5.17 0.74 20.96
CA TRP A 31 -4.22 1.08 19.91
C TRP A 31 -4.69 2.29 19.09
N PRO A 32 -3.78 3.19 18.68
CA PRO A 32 -4.09 4.25 17.73
C PRO A 32 -4.64 3.71 16.40
N PRO A 33 -5.36 4.54 15.62
CA PRO A 33 -5.78 4.15 14.28
C PRO A 33 -4.58 3.81 13.39
N ARG A 34 -4.81 3.00 12.36
CA ARG A 34 -3.79 2.67 11.36
C ARG A 34 -3.42 3.92 10.56
N THR A 35 -2.16 4.01 10.14
CA THR A 35 -1.70 5.00 9.17
C THR A 35 -2.45 4.80 7.85
N ASP A 36 -3.21 5.81 7.43
CA ASP A 36 -3.98 5.83 6.19
C ASP A 36 -3.43 6.83 5.15
N THR A 37 -2.50 7.67 5.58
CA THR A 37 -1.89 8.76 4.82
C THR A 37 -0.45 8.96 5.25
N THR A 38 0.34 9.63 4.41
CA THR A 38 1.73 9.95 4.74
C THR A 38 1.81 11.02 5.81
N ALA A 39 2.62 10.82 6.84
CA ALA A 39 2.79 11.77 7.92
C ALA A 39 4.27 11.94 8.32
N LEU A 40 4.65 13.14 8.74
CA LEU A 40 6.02 13.45 9.16
C LEU A 40 6.11 13.69 10.67
N LEU A 41 7.05 13.01 11.33
CA LEU A 41 7.49 13.30 12.70
C LEU A 41 8.95 13.76 12.68
N ALA A 42 9.23 14.95 13.21
CA ALA A 42 10.59 15.45 13.39
C ALA A 42 10.96 15.51 14.87
N LEU A 43 12.14 15.01 15.23
CA LEU A 43 12.70 15.01 16.58
C LEU A 43 14.05 15.73 16.58
N ASP A 44 14.19 16.72 17.45
CA ASP A 44 15.50 17.32 17.75
C ASP A 44 16.12 16.60 18.95
N VAL A 45 17.31 16.06 18.73
CA VAL A 45 18.11 15.33 19.71
C VAL A 45 19.36 16.15 20.04
N ASP A 46 19.38 16.75 21.23
CA ASP A 46 20.58 17.42 21.74
C ASP A 46 21.56 16.36 22.28
N LEU A 47 22.72 16.26 21.61
CA LEU A 47 23.83 15.37 21.95
C LEU A 47 24.89 16.13 22.76
N PRO A 48 25.38 15.53 23.87
CA PRO A 48 26.43 16.15 24.66
C PRO A 48 27.72 16.29 23.87
N ALA A 49 28.50 17.34 24.16
CA ALA A 49 29.82 17.52 23.59
C ALA A 49 30.74 16.36 24.02
N ARG A 50 31.37 15.71 23.05
CA ARG A 50 32.32 14.60 23.32
C ARG A 50 33.70 15.11 23.75
N VAL A 51 33.98 16.39 23.56
CA VAL A 51 35.24 17.06 23.91
C VAL A 51 34.92 18.28 24.75
N SER A 52 35.63 18.44 25.87
CA SER A 52 35.49 19.59 26.77
C SER A 52 35.74 20.89 26.00
N GLY A 53 34.85 21.87 26.14
CA GLY A 53 34.93 23.17 25.48
C GLY A 53 34.24 23.29 24.11
N LEU A 54 33.76 22.18 23.52
CA LEU A 54 32.94 22.24 22.31
C LEU A 54 31.45 22.42 22.66
N PRO A 55 30.67 23.11 21.79
CA PRO A 55 29.23 23.22 21.98
C PRO A 55 28.54 21.86 21.80
N PRO A 56 27.39 21.63 22.47
CA PRO A 56 26.55 20.46 22.22
C PRO A 56 26.10 20.45 20.75
N ARG A 57 25.96 19.26 20.19
CA ARG A 57 25.52 19.08 18.79
C ARG A 57 24.03 18.77 18.79
N ARG A 58 23.27 19.37 17.89
CA ARG A 58 21.88 18.99 17.65
C ARG A 58 21.80 18.09 16.43
N LEU A 59 21.12 16.96 16.59
CA LEU A 59 20.77 16.04 15.52
C LEU A 59 19.26 16.13 15.32
N ARG A 60 18.83 16.47 14.10
CA ARG A 60 17.41 16.39 13.72
C ARG A 60 17.16 15.04 13.04
N LEU A 61 16.18 14.30 13.53
CA LEU A 61 15.72 13.04 12.97
C LEU A 61 14.32 13.25 12.40
N GLU A 62 14.10 12.85 11.16
CA GLU A 62 12.81 12.97 10.50
C GLU A 62 12.32 11.58 10.11
N PHE A 63 11.10 11.26 10.53
CA PHE A 63 10.43 9.99 10.27
C PHE A 63 9.25 10.27 9.36
N LEU A 64 9.34 9.78 8.13
CA LEU A 64 8.22 9.74 7.21
C LEU A 64 7.47 8.42 7.43
N ASP A 65 6.27 8.49 8.00
CA ASP A 65 5.35 7.38 8.08
C ASP A 65 4.63 7.23 6.73
N TYR A 66 4.67 6.03 6.16
CA TYR A 66 4.13 5.72 4.84
C TYR A 66 3.31 4.43 4.91
N PRO A 67 2.10 4.40 4.33
CA PRO A 67 1.26 3.21 4.33
C PRO A 67 1.98 1.96 3.82
N GLY A 68 2.05 0.92 4.65
CA GLY A 68 2.74 -0.34 4.31
C GLY A 68 2.12 -1.02 3.09
N GLU A 69 0.79 -0.95 2.96
CA GLU A 69 0.06 -1.48 1.81
C GLU A 69 0.52 -0.84 0.49
N TRP A 70 0.95 0.43 0.50
CA TRP A 70 1.42 1.10 -0.73
C TRP A 70 2.81 0.62 -1.16
N LEU A 71 3.61 0.04 -0.26
CA LEU A 71 4.89 -0.58 -0.62
C LEU A 71 4.69 -1.86 -1.45
N LEU A 72 3.55 -2.53 -1.29
CA LEU A 72 3.20 -3.71 -2.10
C LEU A 72 3.08 -3.37 -3.59
N ASP A 73 2.93 -2.10 -3.94
CA ASP A 73 2.80 -1.65 -5.33
C ASP A 73 4.13 -1.28 -5.98
N LEU A 74 5.25 -1.25 -5.24
CA LEU A 74 6.57 -0.95 -5.83
C LEU A 74 6.94 -1.91 -6.99
N PRO A 75 6.69 -3.23 -6.92
CA PRO A 75 6.88 -4.13 -8.06
C PRO A 75 6.12 -3.72 -9.32
N LEU A 76 4.98 -3.02 -9.17
CA LEU A 76 4.15 -2.66 -10.30
C LEU A 76 4.83 -1.64 -11.23
N LEU A 77 5.83 -0.89 -10.74
CA LEU A 77 6.56 0.08 -11.55
C LEU A 77 7.28 -0.57 -12.75
N GLY A 78 7.74 -1.82 -12.59
CA GLY A 78 8.50 -2.55 -13.60
C GLY A 78 7.70 -3.61 -14.37
N VAL A 79 6.38 -3.71 -14.18
CA VAL A 79 5.55 -4.74 -14.81
C VAL A 79 4.53 -4.14 -15.76
N GLU A 80 4.28 -4.82 -16.87
CA GLU A 80 3.23 -4.44 -17.82
C GLU A 80 1.87 -5.00 -17.41
N PHE A 81 0.79 -4.26 -17.69
CA PHE A 81 -0.57 -4.61 -17.26
C PHE A 81 -0.99 -6.05 -17.59
N GLY A 82 -0.68 -6.53 -18.80
CA GLY A 82 -1.01 -7.90 -19.22
C GLY A 82 -0.24 -8.98 -18.44
N VAL A 83 1.02 -8.70 -18.10
CA VAL A 83 1.87 -9.62 -17.31
C VAL A 83 1.37 -9.69 -15.87
N TRP A 84 1.13 -8.53 -15.26
CA TRP A 84 0.54 -8.44 -13.93
C TRP A 84 -0.82 -9.14 -13.87
N SER A 85 -1.70 -8.84 -14.82
CA SER A 85 -3.04 -9.44 -14.90
C SER A 85 -2.99 -10.95 -15.01
N ALA A 86 -2.12 -11.50 -15.87
CA ALA A 86 -1.96 -12.94 -16.02
C ALA A 86 -1.47 -13.60 -14.73
N GLY A 87 -0.50 -12.99 -14.04
CA GLY A 87 0.00 -13.49 -12.75
C GLY A 87 -1.06 -13.50 -11.66
N VAL A 88 -1.83 -12.41 -11.54
CA VAL A 88 -2.92 -12.33 -10.57
C VAL A 88 -4.01 -13.36 -10.86
N LEU A 89 -4.48 -13.44 -12.10
CA LEU A 89 -5.52 -14.40 -12.47
C LEU A 89 -5.07 -15.85 -12.30
N ALA A 90 -3.79 -16.16 -12.56
CA ALA A 90 -3.23 -17.49 -12.28
C ALA A 90 -3.25 -17.81 -10.79
N ARG A 91 -2.83 -16.88 -9.92
CA ARG A 91 -2.87 -17.05 -8.46
C ARG A 91 -4.30 -17.23 -7.95
N LEU A 92 -5.26 -16.45 -8.45
CA LEU A 92 -6.65 -16.54 -8.01
C LEU A 92 -7.34 -17.87 -8.36
N ARG A 93 -6.81 -18.61 -9.33
CA ARG A 93 -7.29 -19.95 -9.69
C ARG A 93 -6.79 -21.06 -8.76
N ASP A 94 -5.98 -20.75 -7.75
CA ASP A 94 -5.62 -21.70 -6.71
C ASP A 94 -6.89 -22.22 -5.99
N PRO A 95 -7.06 -23.55 -5.84
CA PRO A 95 -8.21 -24.14 -5.14
C PRO A 95 -8.44 -23.59 -3.73
N ALA A 96 -7.37 -23.19 -3.02
CA ALA A 96 -7.47 -22.58 -1.69
C ALA A 96 -8.19 -21.22 -1.71
N LEU A 97 -8.18 -20.52 -2.85
CA LEU A 97 -8.85 -19.23 -3.02
C LEU A 97 -10.25 -19.36 -3.66
N ALA A 98 -10.65 -20.54 -4.13
CA ALA A 98 -11.88 -20.74 -4.88
C ALA A 98 -13.12 -20.21 -4.12
N GLY A 99 -13.18 -20.42 -2.80
CA GLY A 99 -14.28 -19.94 -1.96
C GLY A 99 -14.47 -18.43 -1.92
N LEU A 100 -13.44 -17.64 -2.24
CA LEU A 100 -13.50 -16.17 -2.30
C LEU A 100 -13.44 -15.63 -3.73
N ALA A 101 -12.62 -16.24 -4.59
CA ALA A 101 -12.31 -15.73 -5.94
C ALA A 101 -13.40 -16.02 -6.98
N THR A 102 -14.29 -16.98 -6.73
CA THR A 102 -15.30 -17.43 -7.70
C THR A 102 -16.12 -16.29 -8.33
N PRO A 103 -16.69 -15.32 -7.58
CA PRO A 103 -17.49 -14.25 -8.19
C PRO A 103 -16.69 -13.39 -9.18
N PHE A 104 -15.44 -13.07 -8.83
CA PHE A 104 -14.57 -12.26 -9.67
C PHE A 104 -14.07 -13.04 -10.90
N LEU A 105 -13.67 -14.31 -10.72
CA LEU A 105 -13.23 -15.15 -11.83
C LEU A 105 -14.37 -15.44 -12.81
N ALA A 106 -15.59 -15.71 -12.33
CA ALA A 106 -16.75 -15.90 -13.19
C ALA A 106 -17.07 -14.66 -14.03
N PHE A 107 -16.92 -13.46 -13.44
CA PHE A 107 -17.05 -12.20 -14.17
C PHE A 107 -15.98 -12.10 -15.28
N CYS A 108 -14.72 -12.38 -14.95
CA CYS A 108 -13.62 -12.33 -15.92
C CYS A 108 -13.78 -13.37 -17.05
N ASP A 109 -14.15 -14.60 -16.71
CA ASP A 109 -14.28 -15.71 -17.67
C ASP A 109 -15.49 -15.52 -18.62
N ALA A 110 -16.51 -14.74 -18.21
CA ALA A 110 -17.65 -14.39 -19.05
C ALA A 110 -17.36 -13.25 -20.04
N MET A 111 -16.24 -12.53 -19.91
CA MET A 111 -15.91 -11.39 -20.76
C MET A 111 -15.26 -11.83 -22.09
N ASP A 112 -15.67 -11.20 -23.20
CA ASP A 112 -14.96 -11.31 -24.46
C ASP A 112 -13.57 -10.64 -24.36
N ALA A 113 -12.51 -11.38 -24.69
CA ALA A 113 -11.15 -10.86 -24.77
C ALA A 113 -10.99 -9.69 -25.75
N LYS A 114 -11.96 -9.48 -26.66
CA LYS A 114 -12.04 -8.36 -27.61
C LYS A 114 -13.12 -7.33 -27.26
N ALA A 115 -13.73 -7.39 -26.08
CA ALA A 115 -14.77 -6.46 -25.65
C ALA A 115 -14.39 -4.99 -25.90
N ALA A 116 -15.34 -4.20 -26.39
CA ALA A 116 -15.19 -2.75 -26.55
C ALA A 116 -14.92 -2.08 -25.18
N ALA A 117 -14.38 -0.87 -25.19
CA ALA A 117 -14.22 -0.11 -23.95
C ALA A 117 -15.60 0.17 -23.33
N ASP A 118 -15.77 -0.16 -22.06
CA ASP A 118 -17.04 -0.04 -21.34
C ASP A 118 -16.77 0.33 -19.87
N GLU A 119 -17.22 1.53 -19.47
CA GLU A 119 -17.07 2.05 -18.12
C GLU A 119 -17.87 1.28 -17.07
N THR A 120 -19.01 0.71 -17.46
CA THR A 120 -19.85 -0.08 -16.57
C THR A 120 -19.15 -1.40 -16.24
N LEU A 121 -18.57 -2.06 -17.24
CA LEU A 121 -17.76 -3.26 -17.02
C LEU A 121 -16.49 -2.96 -16.22
N ALA A 122 -15.80 -1.86 -16.53
CA ALA A 122 -14.62 -1.42 -15.79
C ALA A 122 -14.92 -1.24 -14.28
N ARG A 123 -16.03 -0.57 -13.96
CA ARG A 123 -16.47 -0.35 -12.57
C ARG A 123 -16.90 -1.64 -11.88
N ALA A 124 -17.73 -2.46 -12.53
CA ALA A 124 -18.20 -3.72 -11.94
C ALA A 124 -17.04 -4.67 -11.62
N GLY A 125 -16.09 -4.83 -12.54
CA GLY A 125 -14.91 -5.67 -12.32
C GLY A 125 -14.00 -5.11 -11.23
N HIS A 126 -13.81 -3.79 -11.16
CA HIS A 126 -13.06 -3.15 -10.08
C HIS A 126 -13.70 -3.41 -8.70
N GLU A 127 -15.01 -3.22 -8.57
CA GLU A 127 -15.74 -3.44 -7.31
C GLU A 127 -15.65 -4.89 -6.83
N LEU A 128 -15.81 -5.85 -7.75
CA LEU A 128 -15.63 -7.28 -7.46
C LEU A 128 -14.20 -7.57 -7.00
N TYR A 129 -13.20 -6.98 -7.66
CA TYR A 129 -11.81 -7.19 -7.33
C TYR A 129 -11.42 -6.58 -5.97
N VAL A 130 -11.86 -5.35 -5.67
CA VAL A 130 -11.66 -4.71 -4.36
C VAL A 130 -12.32 -5.55 -3.25
N THR A 131 -13.51 -6.07 -3.50
CA THR A 131 -14.22 -6.96 -2.57
C THR A 131 -13.42 -8.24 -2.30
N LEU A 132 -12.86 -8.84 -3.34
CA LEU A 132 -12.01 -10.02 -3.23
C LEU A 132 -10.73 -9.72 -2.42
N LEU A 133 -10.03 -8.62 -2.70
CA LEU A 133 -8.82 -8.23 -1.97
C LEU A 133 -9.11 -8.06 -0.47
N LYS A 134 -10.22 -7.38 -0.13
CA LYS A 134 -10.65 -7.23 1.27
C LYS A 134 -10.95 -8.59 1.91
N ALA A 135 -11.65 -9.48 1.21
CA ALA A 135 -11.95 -10.81 1.72
C ALA A 135 -10.70 -11.66 1.94
N MET A 136 -9.72 -11.60 1.03
CA MET A 136 -8.43 -12.28 1.17
C MET A 136 -7.63 -11.77 2.37
N ARG A 137 -7.61 -10.45 2.60
CA ARG A 137 -7.01 -9.85 3.79
C ARG A 137 -7.72 -10.31 5.06
N ASP A 138 -9.03 -10.10 5.13
CA ASP A 138 -9.78 -10.16 6.39
C ASP A 138 -10.09 -11.62 6.81
N ARG A 139 -10.24 -12.54 5.85
CA ARG A 139 -10.62 -13.94 6.14
C ARG A 139 -9.46 -14.92 6.09
N LEU A 140 -8.45 -14.65 5.27
CA LEU A 140 -7.31 -15.55 5.07
C LEU A 140 -5.98 -14.96 5.58
N GLY A 141 -5.96 -13.68 5.99
CA GLY A 141 -4.75 -13.01 6.45
C GLY A 141 -3.66 -12.95 5.39
N LEU A 142 -4.03 -12.82 4.12
CA LEU A 142 -3.06 -12.67 3.04
C LEU A 142 -2.53 -11.25 3.02
N SER A 143 -1.26 -11.12 2.69
CA SER A 143 -0.49 -9.86 2.70
C SER A 143 -0.06 -9.44 1.29
N LEU A 144 0.16 -10.38 0.37
CA LEU A 144 0.50 -10.05 -1.02
C LEU A 144 -0.80 -9.67 -1.74
N LEU A 145 -1.24 -8.41 -1.60
CA LEU A 145 -2.50 -7.92 -2.17
C LEU A 145 -2.23 -6.66 -2.99
N GLN A 146 -2.39 -6.78 -4.30
CA GLN A 146 -2.14 -5.70 -5.24
C GLN A 146 -3.40 -5.38 -6.03
N PRO A 147 -3.67 -4.12 -6.38
CA PRO A 147 -2.94 -2.95 -5.93
C PRO A 147 -3.22 -2.62 -4.45
N GLY A 148 -2.19 -2.26 -3.70
CA GLY A 148 -2.29 -1.93 -2.28
C GLY A 148 -3.19 -0.72 -2.00
N ARG A 149 -3.15 0.31 -2.87
CA ARG A 149 -4.05 1.47 -2.75
C ARG A 149 -5.54 1.13 -2.96
N PHE A 150 -5.90 -0.09 -3.40
CA PHE A 150 -7.31 -0.51 -3.43
C PHE A 150 -7.83 -0.87 -2.04
N LEU A 151 -6.94 -1.34 -1.16
CA LEU A 151 -7.25 -1.63 0.25
C LEU A 151 -7.17 -0.38 1.11
N MET A 152 -6.33 0.57 0.71
CA MET A 152 -6.13 1.85 1.39
C MET A 152 -6.04 2.99 0.35
N PRO A 153 -7.18 3.46 -0.18
CA PRO A 153 -7.19 4.53 -1.16
C PRO A 153 -6.75 5.85 -0.52
N PRO A 154 -6.11 6.76 -1.29
CA PRO A 154 -5.82 8.09 -0.81
C PRO A 154 -7.12 8.83 -0.45
N PRO A 155 -7.07 9.80 0.48
CA PRO A 155 -8.25 10.56 0.87
C PRO A 155 -8.84 11.33 -0.32
N GLY A 156 -10.17 11.40 -0.38
CA GLY A 156 -10.91 12.10 -1.42
C GLY A 156 -11.69 11.17 -2.35
N ALA A 157 -12.18 11.73 -3.46
CA ALA A 157 -12.91 10.96 -4.46
C ALA A 157 -11.95 10.02 -5.21
N LEU A 158 -12.37 8.77 -5.41
CA LEU A 158 -11.60 7.77 -6.14
C LEU A 158 -11.35 8.26 -7.59
N PRO A 159 -10.10 8.47 -8.00
CA PRO A 159 -9.81 8.90 -9.36
C PRO A 159 -10.23 7.82 -10.37
N PRO A 160 -10.72 8.19 -11.57
CA PRO A 160 -11.13 7.21 -12.58
C PRO A 160 -10.01 6.23 -12.97
N TRP A 161 -8.75 6.68 -12.92
CA TRP A 161 -7.59 5.83 -13.20
C TRP A 161 -7.29 4.78 -12.12
N MET A 162 -7.92 4.86 -10.94
CA MET A 162 -7.88 3.77 -9.95
C MET A 162 -8.92 2.68 -10.23
N VAL A 163 -9.83 2.88 -11.18
CA VAL A 163 -10.92 1.93 -11.49
C VAL A 163 -10.45 0.94 -12.54
N PHE A 164 -9.66 -0.04 -12.12
CA PHE A 164 -9.25 -1.16 -12.96
C PHE A 164 -9.23 -2.48 -12.18
N PHE A 165 -9.06 -3.58 -12.91
CA PHE A 165 -8.95 -4.94 -12.38
C PHE A 165 -8.08 -5.78 -13.32
N PRO A 166 -7.52 -6.92 -12.87
CA PRO A 166 -6.67 -7.75 -13.72
C PRO A 166 -7.49 -8.38 -14.84
N MET A 167 -7.06 -8.18 -16.09
CA MET A 167 -7.71 -8.73 -17.29
C MET A 167 -6.66 -9.13 -18.33
N VAL A 168 -6.84 -10.30 -18.94
CA VAL A 168 -6.09 -10.69 -20.15
C VAL A 168 -7.00 -10.52 -21.36
N GLY A 169 -6.60 -9.67 -22.29
CA GLY A 169 -7.37 -9.39 -23.50
C GLY A 169 -6.65 -8.43 -24.44
N ARG A 170 -7.25 -8.20 -25.60
CA ARG A 170 -6.75 -7.28 -26.64
C ARG A 170 -7.82 -6.32 -27.18
N GLY A 171 -9.00 -6.33 -26.56
CA GLY A 171 -10.11 -5.43 -26.88
C GLY A 171 -9.96 -4.03 -26.32
N GLY A 172 -10.97 -3.20 -26.56
CA GLY A 172 -11.03 -1.83 -26.04
C GLY A 172 -11.06 -1.76 -24.51
N LEU A 173 -11.71 -2.72 -23.84
CA LEU A 173 -11.73 -2.77 -22.37
C LEU A 173 -10.33 -3.05 -21.80
N ALA A 174 -9.60 -4.04 -22.33
CA ALA A 174 -8.25 -4.35 -21.88
C ALA A 174 -7.29 -3.16 -22.07
N ARG A 175 -7.42 -2.43 -23.18
CA ARG A 175 -6.67 -1.19 -23.41
C ARG A 175 -7.01 -0.11 -22.37
N LEU A 176 -8.30 0.13 -22.11
CA LEU A 176 -8.74 1.10 -21.10
C LEU A 176 -8.19 0.77 -19.71
N LEU A 177 -8.28 -0.50 -19.28
CA LEU A 177 -7.77 -0.95 -17.99
C LEU A 177 -6.23 -0.82 -17.92
N GLY A 178 -5.53 -1.11 -19.02
CA GLY A 178 -4.08 -0.90 -19.14
C GLY A 178 -3.68 0.57 -19.01
N GLU A 179 -4.36 1.49 -19.69
CA GLU A 179 -4.11 2.93 -19.57
C GLU A 179 -4.31 3.44 -18.13
N ARG A 180 -5.31 2.90 -17.42
CA ARG A 180 -5.54 3.19 -16.00
C ARG A 180 -4.44 2.63 -15.10
N PHE A 181 -3.98 1.42 -15.38
CA PHE A 181 -2.85 0.80 -14.68
C PHE A 181 -1.54 1.59 -14.89
N ASP A 182 -1.29 2.11 -16.10
CA ASP A 182 -0.12 2.94 -16.35
C ASP A 182 -0.21 4.30 -15.66
N ALA A 183 -1.40 4.92 -15.63
CA ALA A 183 -1.64 6.12 -14.83
C ALA A 183 -1.45 5.86 -13.32
N TYR A 184 -1.87 4.68 -12.84
CA TYR A 184 -1.64 4.23 -11.46
C TYR A 184 -0.14 4.11 -11.14
N ARG A 185 0.64 3.46 -12.01
CA ARG A 185 2.10 3.39 -11.91
C ARG A 185 2.75 4.77 -11.92
N GLY A 186 2.29 5.66 -12.80
CA GLY A 186 2.75 7.04 -12.90
C GLY A 186 2.51 7.82 -11.61
N ALA A 187 1.36 7.63 -10.96
CA ALA A 187 1.06 8.25 -9.67
C ALA A 187 1.98 7.74 -8.55
N ILE A 188 2.28 6.43 -8.52
CA ILE A 188 3.24 5.86 -7.56
C ILE A 188 4.64 6.45 -7.79
N ALA A 189 5.12 6.46 -9.04
CA ALA A 189 6.42 7.02 -9.37
C ALA A 189 6.52 8.49 -8.99
N ALA A 190 5.47 9.28 -9.26
CA ALA A 190 5.42 10.68 -8.88
C ALA A 190 5.54 10.87 -7.36
N ASP A 191 4.83 10.08 -6.56
CA ASP A 191 4.91 10.14 -5.10
C ASP A 191 6.32 9.81 -4.58
N LEU A 192 7.00 8.82 -5.18
CA LEU A 192 8.38 8.45 -4.83
C LEU A 192 9.44 9.47 -5.28
N THR A 193 9.15 10.29 -6.30
CA THR A 193 10.06 11.35 -6.76
C THR A 193 9.91 12.66 -6.00
N ARG A 194 8.94 12.76 -5.07
CA ARG A 194 8.84 13.94 -4.20
C ARG A 194 10.16 14.12 -3.45
N PRO A 195 10.63 15.37 -3.25
CA PRO A 195 11.92 15.65 -2.62
C PRO A 195 12.17 14.86 -1.33
N LEU A 196 11.11 14.57 -0.58
CA LEU A 196 11.18 13.82 0.68
C LEU A 196 11.60 12.36 0.55
N PHE A 197 11.15 11.66 -0.50
CA PHE A 197 11.54 10.27 -0.74
C PHE A 197 12.96 10.17 -1.29
N ALA A 198 13.33 11.12 -2.14
CA ALA A 198 14.68 11.21 -2.70
C ALA A 198 15.76 11.49 -1.64
N SER A 199 15.38 12.02 -0.47
CA SER A 199 16.26 12.32 0.65
C SER A 199 16.23 11.27 1.78
N ILE A 200 15.62 10.10 1.58
CA ILE A 200 15.57 9.05 2.61
C ILE A 200 16.98 8.46 2.83
N ASP A 201 17.55 8.71 4.01
CA ASP A 201 18.85 8.13 4.40
C ASP A 201 18.74 6.63 4.75
N ARG A 202 17.59 6.21 5.31
CA ARG A 202 17.33 4.88 5.86
C ARG A 202 15.86 4.51 5.72
N LEU A 203 15.60 3.26 5.30
CA LEU A 203 14.26 2.68 5.22
C LEU A 203 14.10 1.60 6.30
N VAL A 204 12.98 1.63 7.03
CA VAL A 204 12.58 0.58 7.97
C VAL A 204 11.24 0.04 7.52
N VAL A 205 11.16 -1.27 7.27
CA VAL A 205 9.92 -1.98 6.93
C VAL A 205 9.48 -2.79 8.14
N LEU A 206 8.27 -2.52 8.64
CA LEU A 206 7.66 -3.29 9.73
C LEU A 206 6.77 -4.38 9.12
N ALA A 207 7.01 -5.64 9.51
CA ALA A 207 6.23 -6.79 9.05
C ALA A 207 5.74 -7.60 10.25
N ASP A 208 4.42 -7.81 10.34
CA ASP A 208 3.83 -8.73 11.31
C ASP A 208 4.01 -10.18 10.82
N LEU A 209 4.85 -10.93 11.53
CA LEU A 209 5.07 -12.35 11.27
C LEU A 209 4.24 -13.26 12.18
N LEU A 210 3.69 -12.73 13.27
CA LEU A 210 2.96 -13.53 14.25
C LEU A 210 1.55 -13.85 13.75
N THR A 211 0.87 -12.89 13.14
CA THR A 211 -0.46 -13.13 12.56
C THR A 211 -0.42 -14.19 11.45
N PRO A 212 0.46 -14.10 10.44
CA PRO A 212 0.56 -15.15 9.41
C PRO A 212 0.96 -16.51 9.98
N LEU A 213 1.87 -16.53 10.97
CA LEU A 213 2.29 -17.76 11.64
C LEU A 213 1.11 -18.45 12.36
N HIS A 214 0.24 -17.67 13.01
CA HIS A 214 -0.96 -18.18 13.68
C HIS A 214 -1.99 -18.73 12.68
N LEU A 215 -2.15 -18.08 11.52
CA LEU A 215 -3.10 -18.48 10.48
C LEU A 215 -2.62 -19.67 9.63
N GLY A 216 -1.34 -20.04 9.74
CA GLY A 216 -0.77 -21.26 9.18
C GLY A 216 0.11 -21.04 7.94
N ALA A 217 0.62 -22.15 7.41
CA ALA A 217 1.71 -22.14 6.43
C ALA A 217 1.41 -21.34 5.15
N ALA A 218 0.16 -21.37 4.66
CA ALA A 218 -0.23 -20.64 3.47
C ALA A 218 -0.19 -19.11 3.67
N SER A 219 -0.72 -18.60 4.79
CA SER A 219 -0.65 -17.18 5.13
C SER A 219 0.79 -16.73 5.38
N PHE A 220 1.59 -17.56 6.05
CA PHE A 220 3.01 -17.27 6.28
C PHE A 220 3.81 -17.19 4.97
N ALA A 221 3.64 -18.15 4.06
CA ALA A 221 4.30 -18.13 2.75
C ALA A 221 3.87 -16.90 1.91
N ASP A 222 2.61 -16.49 2.01
CA ASP A 222 2.10 -15.28 1.36
C ASP A 222 2.73 -14.00 1.93
N ALA A 223 2.87 -13.91 3.26
CA ALA A 223 3.56 -12.80 3.92
C ALA A 223 5.04 -12.73 3.53
N GLN A 224 5.71 -13.88 3.38
CA GLN A 224 7.08 -13.93 2.85
C GLN A 224 7.15 -13.41 1.40
N GLY A 225 6.20 -13.80 0.55
CA GLY A 225 6.10 -13.31 -0.83
C GLY A 225 5.87 -11.80 -0.90
N ALA A 226 5.01 -11.26 -0.02
CA ALA A 226 4.77 -9.83 0.11
C ALA A 226 6.04 -9.05 0.49
N LEU A 227 6.78 -9.54 1.48
CA LEU A 227 8.02 -8.90 1.93
C LEU A 227 9.10 -8.95 0.84
N ALA A 228 9.28 -10.10 0.18
CA ALA A 228 10.23 -10.27 -0.91
C ALA A 228 9.93 -9.38 -2.12
N ALA A 229 8.66 -9.01 -2.32
CA ALA A 229 8.27 -8.07 -3.37
C ALA A 229 8.54 -6.61 -2.98
N ALA A 230 8.57 -6.28 -1.69
CA ALA A 230 8.76 -4.92 -1.18
C ALA A 230 10.23 -4.53 -0.95
N THR A 231 11.17 -5.48 -1.08
CA THR A 231 12.63 -5.31 -0.84
C THR A 231 13.46 -5.68 -2.04
#